data_AF-A0A5B0MJS9-F1
#
_entry.id   AF-A0A5B0MJS9-F1
#
_cell.length_a   1.000
_cell.length_b   1.000
_cell.length_c   1.000
_cell.angle_alpha   90.00
_cell.angle_beta   90.00
_cell.angle_gamma   90.00
#
_symmetry.space_group_name_H-M   'P 1'
#
loop_
_entity.id
_entity.type
_entity.pdbx_description
1 polymer ?
#
loop_
_entity_poly.entity_id
_entity_poly.type
_entity_poly.pdbx_seq_one_letter_code
_entity_poly.pdbx_strand_id
1 'polypeptide(L)'
;MADPAQEIFQFILNLPQSVNPYEAVAVQIKELTQVPKPPLWGRIVRRVLAFQFFILCVQCITVLWLRKKAKKLKFFRFNKLGLIHIEVLNEIVFFMLLFSIHVLLDQSRPLI
;
A
#
# COMPACT_ATOMS: atom_id res chain seq x y z
N MET A 1 -5.56 13.86 -25.41
CA MET A 1 -6.05 14.19 -24.06
C MET A 1 -5.80 15.66 -23.86
N ALA A 2 -6.83 16.46 -23.63
CA ALA A 2 -6.63 17.86 -23.28
C ALA A 2 -5.94 17.93 -21.91
N ASP A 3 -5.13 18.96 -21.71
CA ASP A 3 -4.46 19.18 -20.43
C ASP A 3 -5.54 19.49 -19.37
N PRO A 4 -5.63 18.74 -18.25
CA PRO A 4 -6.66 18.95 -17.22
C PRO A 4 -6.68 20.39 -16.69
N ALA A 5 -5.56 21.11 -16.75
CA ALA A 5 -5.51 22.53 -16.42
C ALA A 5 -6.34 23.40 -17.37
N GLN A 6 -6.38 23.07 -18.67
CA GLN A 6 -7.14 23.82 -19.67
C GLN A 6 -8.65 23.59 -19.53
N GLU A 7 -9.07 22.37 -19.17
CA GLU A 7 -10.48 22.06 -18.91
C GLU A 7 -11.03 22.81 -17.70
N ILE A 8 -10.25 22.90 -16.62
CA ILE A 8 -10.61 23.69 -15.43
C ILE A 8 -10.66 25.18 -15.78
N PHE A 9 -9.73 25.68 -16.59
CA PHE A 9 -9.71 27.09 -17.00
C PHE A 9 -10.93 27.47 -17.84
N GLN A 10 -11.31 26.60 -18.78
CA GLN A 10 -12.53 26.78 -19.59
C GLN A 10 -13.81 26.69 -18.73
N PHE A 11 -13.82 25.85 -17.69
CA PHE A 11 -14.94 25.79 -16.75
C PHE A 11 -15.09 27.11 -15.97
N ILE A 12 -13.99 27.67 -15.46
CA ILE A 12 -13.97 28.96 -14.74
C ILE A 12 -14.47 30.11 -15.65
N LEU A 13 -14.08 30.12 -16.92
CA LEU A 13 -14.50 31.16 -17.86
C LEU A 13 -15.99 31.11 -18.22
N ASN A 14 -16.61 29.93 -18.13
CA ASN A 14 -18.02 29.72 -18.47
C ASN A 14 -18.95 29.73 -17.24
N LEU A 15 -18.43 30.01 -16.04
CA LEU A 15 -19.22 30.10 -14.82
C LEU A 15 -20.09 31.37 -14.81
N PRO A 16 -21.39 31.28 -14.51
CA PRO A 16 -22.24 32.46 -14.35
C PRO A 16 -21.76 33.32 -13.18
N GLN A 17 -21.77 34.64 -13.35
CA GLN A 17 -21.27 35.61 -12.36
C GLN A 17 -22.02 35.58 -11.01
N SER A 18 -23.17 34.92 -10.95
CA SER A 18 -23.97 34.73 -9.73
C SER A 18 -23.49 33.57 -8.85
N VAL A 19 -22.56 32.74 -9.32
CA VAL A 19 -22.07 31.55 -8.61
C VAL A 19 -20.64 31.76 -8.12
N ASN A 20 -20.36 31.30 -6.89
CA ASN A 20 -19.02 31.38 -6.33
C ASN A 20 -18.06 30.43 -7.07
N PRO A 21 -17.01 30.95 -7.74
CA PRO A 21 -16.10 30.14 -8.54
C PRO A 21 -15.29 29.15 -7.69
N TYR A 22 -14.98 29.47 -6.44
CA TYR A 22 -14.23 28.58 -5.55
C TYR A 22 -15.04 27.35 -5.16
N GLU A 23 -16.34 27.53 -4.91
CA GLU A 23 -17.24 26.43 -4.54
C GLU A 23 -17.49 25.51 -5.74
N ALA A 24 -17.74 26.08 -6.92
CA ALA A 24 -17.96 25.32 -8.14
C ALA A 24 -16.73 24.51 -8.56
N VAL A 25 -15.53 25.10 -8.49
CA VAL A 25 -14.28 24.40 -8.79
C VAL A 25 -13.99 23.34 -7.74
N ALA A 26 -14.28 23.57 -6.46
CA ALA A 26 -14.11 22.55 -5.43
C ALA A 26 -15.00 21.31 -5.66
N VAL A 27 -16.24 21.50 -6.12
CA VAL A 27 -17.13 20.39 -6.52
C VAL A 27 -16.58 19.65 -7.73
N GLN A 28 -16.12 20.37 -8.76
CA GLN A 28 -15.55 19.75 -9.95
C GLN A 28 -14.26 18.96 -9.64
N ILE A 29 -13.37 19.52 -8.82
CA ILE A 29 -12.17 18.81 -8.35
C ILE A 29 -12.57 17.60 -7.53
N LYS A 30 -13.59 17.68 -6.69
CA LYS A 30 -14.09 16.53 -5.93
C LYS A 30 -14.63 15.42 -6.83
N GLU A 31 -15.30 15.76 -7.91
CA GLU A 31 -15.77 14.79 -8.92
C GLU A 31 -14.61 14.19 -9.74
N LEU A 32 -13.62 15.00 -10.12
CA LEU A 32 -12.43 14.53 -10.83
C LEU A 32 -11.49 13.68 -9.94
N THR A 33 -11.46 13.98 -8.64
CA THR A 33 -10.64 13.29 -7.64
C THR A 33 -11.39 12.13 -7.00
N GLN A 34 -12.70 11.98 -7.27
CA GLN A 34 -13.45 10.81 -6.83
C GLN A 34 -12.83 9.57 -7.48
N VAL A 35 -12.13 8.79 -6.67
CA VAL A 35 -11.50 7.55 -7.10
C VAL A 35 -12.63 6.65 -7.61
N PRO A 36 -12.67 6.33 -8.92
CA PRO A 36 -13.72 5.49 -9.44
C PRO A 36 -13.67 4.16 -8.70
N LYS A 37 -14.85 3.68 -8.24
CA LYS A 37 -14.96 2.38 -7.58
C LYS A 37 -14.21 1.36 -8.43
N PRO A 38 -13.27 0.60 -7.87
CA PRO A 38 -12.41 -0.24 -8.67
C PRO A 38 -13.25 -1.24 -9.47
N PRO A 39 -12.89 -1.49 -10.74
CA PRO A 39 -13.60 -2.42 -11.59
C PRO A 39 -13.63 -3.81 -10.96
N LEU A 40 -14.62 -4.64 -11.34
CA LEU A 40 -14.81 -5.98 -10.77
C LEU A 40 -13.53 -6.84 -10.85
N TRP A 41 -12.80 -6.76 -11.97
CA TRP A 41 -11.50 -7.42 -12.13
C TRP A 41 -10.46 -6.94 -11.11
N GLY A 42 -10.43 -5.65 -10.80
CA GLY A 42 -9.56 -5.10 -9.77
C GLY A 42 -9.87 -5.66 -8.38
N ARG A 43 -11.14 -5.90 -8.06
CA ARG A 43 -11.54 -6.57 -6.81
C ARG A 43 -11.11 -8.04 -6.77
N ILE A 44 -11.20 -8.75 -7.90
CA ILE A 44 -10.76 -10.16 -8.00
C ILE A 44 -9.24 -10.24 -7.82
N VAL A 45 -8.47 -9.44 -8.56
CA VAL A 45 -7.00 -9.37 -8.42
C VAL A 45 -6.61 -9.01 -6.99
N ARG A 46 -7.34 -8.08 -6.36
CA ARG A 46 -7.15 -7.75 -4.94
C ARG A 46 -7.39 -8.97 -4.04
N ARG A 47 -8.40 -9.80 -4.27
CA ARG A 47 -8.60 -11.01 -3.45
C ARG A 47 -7.49 -12.05 -3.65
N VAL A 48 -7.06 -12.25 -4.90
CA VAL A 48 -5.98 -13.20 -5.24
C VAL A 48 -4.65 -12.78 -4.61
N LEU A 49 -4.29 -11.50 -4.71
CA LEU A 49 -3.07 -10.97 -4.08
C LEU A 49 -3.13 -11.11 -2.57
N ALA A 50 -4.26 -10.75 -1.93
CA ALA A 50 -4.41 -10.91 -0.48
C ALA A 50 -4.23 -12.38 -0.06
N PHE A 51 -4.80 -13.33 -0.80
CA PHE A 51 -4.62 -14.75 -0.52
C PHE A 51 -3.14 -15.19 -0.67
N GLN A 52 -2.45 -14.70 -1.70
CA GLN A 52 -1.03 -14.98 -1.91
C GLN A 52 -0.16 -14.45 -0.75
N PHE A 53 -0.40 -13.21 -0.30
CA PHE A 53 0.32 -12.64 0.84
C PHE A 53 0.00 -13.35 2.16
N PHE A 54 -1.22 -13.87 2.32
CA PHE A 54 -1.58 -14.71 3.46
C PHE A 54 -0.75 -16.00 3.49
N ILE A 55 -0.60 -16.68 2.34
CA ILE A 55 0.26 -17.86 2.22
C ILE A 55 1.72 -17.50 2.56
N LEU A 56 2.23 -16.37 2.04
CA LEU A 56 3.59 -15.91 2.34
C LEU A 56 3.81 -15.65 3.83
N CYS A 57 2.82 -15.09 4.55
CA CYS A 57 2.88 -14.93 6.01
C CYS A 57 3.05 -16.28 6.70
N VAL A 58 2.24 -17.28 6.35
CA VAL A 58 2.33 -18.63 6.94
C VAL A 58 3.70 -19.27 6.66
N GLN A 59 4.21 -19.12 5.43
CA GLN A 59 5.55 -19.62 5.06
C GLN A 59 6.65 -18.95 5.88
N CYS A 60 6.63 -17.62 6.01
CA CYS A 60 7.62 -16.88 6.79
C CYS A 60 7.57 -17.26 8.28
N ILE A 61 6.36 -17.37 8.85
CA ILE A 61 6.18 -17.84 10.24
C ILE A 61 6.75 -19.24 10.42
N THR A 62 6.49 -20.15 9.47
CA THR A 62 7.01 -21.52 9.51
C THR A 62 8.53 -21.54 9.47
N VAL A 63 9.16 -20.76 8.58
CA VAL A 63 10.62 -20.65 8.49
C VAL A 63 11.22 -20.09 9.78
N LEU A 64 10.65 -19.01 10.33
CA LEU A 64 11.09 -18.44 11.61
C LEU A 64 10.91 -19.43 12.76
N TRP A 65 9.81 -20.18 12.78
CA TRP A 65 9.55 -21.20 13.78
C TRP A 65 10.57 -22.35 13.71
N LEU A 66 10.89 -22.85 12.51
CA LEU A 66 11.94 -23.85 12.29
C LEU A 66 13.31 -23.34 12.75
N ARG A 67 13.64 -22.07 12.44
CA ARG A 67 14.88 -21.41 12.88
C ARG A 67 14.95 -21.29 14.40
N LYS A 68 13.82 -20.94 15.03
CA LYS A 68 13.68 -20.89 16.49
C LYS A 68 13.91 -22.27 17.12
N LYS A 69 13.27 -23.31 16.58
CA LYS A 69 13.42 -24.70 17.03
C LYS A 69 14.88 -25.18 16.91
N ALA A 70 15.56 -24.79 15.84
CA ALA A 70 16.98 -25.10 15.62
C ALA A 70 17.96 -24.26 16.49
N LYS A 71 17.47 -23.36 17.36
CA LYS A 71 18.27 -22.39 18.14
C LYS A 71 19.19 -21.51 17.27
N LYS A 72 18.83 -21.34 15.99
CA LYS A 72 19.54 -20.51 14.99
C LYS A 72 18.84 -19.17 14.72
N LEU A 73 17.83 -18.83 15.51
CA LEU A 73 17.12 -17.56 15.41
C LEU A 73 17.87 -16.53 16.25
N LYS A 74 18.84 -15.85 15.64
CA LYS A 74 19.54 -14.72 16.23
C LYS A 74 19.24 -13.49 15.37
N PHE A 75 18.79 -12.42 16.02
CA PHE A 75 18.49 -11.15 15.38
C PHE A 75 19.49 -10.11 15.86
N PHE A 76 20.03 -9.30 14.93
CA PHE A 76 20.81 -8.09 15.23
C PHE A 76 21.81 -8.25 16.37
N ARG A 77 22.87 -9.04 16.16
CA ARG A 77 23.90 -9.24 17.18
C ARG A 77 25.00 -8.21 17.03
N PHE A 78 25.51 -7.65 18.11
CA PHE A 78 26.77 -6.91 18.06
C PHE A 78 27.94 -7.90 18.04
N ASN A 79 28.88 -7.70 17.12
CA ASN A 79 30.15 -8.43 17.09
C ASN A 79 31.07 -7.91 18.21
N LYS A 80 32.15 -8.62 18.53
CA LYS A 80 33.19 -8.15 19.47
C LYS A 80 33.79 -6.80 19.07
N LEU A 81 33.66 -6.43 17.79
CA LEU A 81 34.08 -5.15 17.20
C LEU A 81 33.01 -4.04 17.32
N GLY A 82 31.88 -4.27 18.01
CA GLY A 82 30.78 -3.31 18.11
C GLY A 82 29.94 -3.15 16.84
N LEU A 83 30.23 -3.92 15.78
CA LEU A 83 29.51 -3.91 14.51
C LEU A 83 28.23 -4.73 14.59
N ILE A 84 27.16 -4.25 13.96
CA ILE A 84 25.89 -4.99 13.81
C ILE A 84 26.12 -6.16 12.85
N HIS A 85 26.11 -7.38 13.37
CA HIS A 85 26.12 -8.62 12.62
C HIS A 85 24.68 -9.04 12.33
N ILE A 86 24.29 -8.85 11.08
CA ILE A 86 22.97 -9.19 10.54
C ILE A 86 23.03 -10.62 10.01
N GLU A 87 22.14 -11.50 10.49
CA GLU A 87 22.07 -12.88 10.02
C GLU A 87 21.17 -12.99 8.78
N VAL A 88 21.53 -12.24 7.72
CA VAL A 88 20.80 -11.91 6.46
C VAL A 88 19.48 -12.65 6.22
N LEU A 89 19.50 -13.98 6.24
CA LEU A 89 18.31 -14.79 6.05
C LEU A 89 17.22 -14.57 7.12
N ASN A 90 17.56 -14.49 8.41
CA ASN A 90 16.58 -14.29 9.48
C ASN A 90 15.91 -12.92 9.35
N GLU A 91 16.70 -11.89 9.09
CA GLU A 91 16.21 -10.53 8.91
C GLU A 91 15.39 -10.39 7.63
N ILE A 92 15.82 -10.95 6.49
CA ILE A 92 15.03 -10.96 5.26
C ILE A 92 13.68 -11.63 5.49
N VAL A 93 13.64 -12.81 6.09
CA VAL A 93 12.38 -13.53 6.34
C VAL A 93 11.48 -12.73 7.30
N PHE A 94 12.07 -12.08 8.30
CA PHE A 94 11.33 -11.22 9.23
C PHE A 94 10.76 -9.97 8.55
N PHE A 95 11.55 -9.27 7.74
CA PHE A 95 11.07 -8.10 6.99
C PHE A 95 10.03 -8.49 5.94
N MET A 96 10.19 -9.65 5.29
CA MET A 96 9.21 -10.18 4.35
C MET A 96 7.88 -10.50 5.04
N LEU A 97 7.91 -11.02 6.26
CA LEU A 97 6.72 -11.21 7.08
C LEU A 97 6.04 -9.88 7.42
N LEU A 98 6.80 -8.88 7.90
CA LEU A 98 6.27 -7.55 8.23
C LEU A 98 5.65 -6.88 7.01
N PHE A 99 6.33 -6.93 5.86
CA PHE A 99 5.84 -6.39 4.61
C PHE A 99 4.53 -7.08 4.19
N SER A 100 4.48 -8.42 4.26
CA SER A 100 3.30 -9.20 3.88
C SER A 100 2.10 -8.88 4.79
N ILE A 101 2.32 -8.71 6.10
CA ILE A 101 1.27 -8.26 7.05
C ILE A 101 0.80 -6.85 6.70
N HIS A 102 1.71 -5.93 6.39
CA HIS A 102 1.36 -4.56 6.04
C HIS A 102 0.49 -4.49 4.78
N VAL A 103 0.86 -5.25 3.74
CA VAL A 103 0.07 -5.36 2.51
C VAL A 103 -1.32 -5.95 2.78
N LEU A 104 -1.41 -7.01 3.59
CA LEU A 104 -2.71 -7.58 3.97
C LEU A 104 -3.61 -6.58 4.69
N LEU A 105 -3.04 -5.79 5.61
CA LEU A 105 -3.78 -4.76 6.34
C LEU A 105 -4.24 -3.63 5.43
N ASP A 106 -3.37 -3.16 4.52
CA ASP A 106 -3.73 -2.14 3.54
C ASP A 106 -4.86 -2.61 2.62
N GLN A 107 -4.76 -3.85 2.15
CA GLN A 107 -5.71 -4.47 1.25
C GLN A 107 -7.09 -4.71 1.88
N SER A 108 -7.12 -4.85 3.20
CA SER A 108 -8.33 -5.00 4.02
C SER A 108 -9.08 -3.69 4.25
N ARG A 109 -8.46 -2.53 3.97
CA ARG A 109 -9.13 -1.23 4.10
C ARG A 109 -10.16 -1.05 2.99
N PRO A 110 -11.38 -0.59 3.31
CA PRO A 110 -12.38 -0.27 2.29
C PRO A 110 -11.84 0.84 1.39
N LEU A 111 -12.02 0.69 0.07
CA LEU A 111 -11.81 1.80 -0.85
C LEU A 111 -12.91 2.83 -0.59
N ILE A 112 -12.53 3.95 0.00
CA ILE A 112 -13.36 5.14 0.18
C ILE A 112 -13.53 5.81 -1.19
#